data_AF-A0A2T3QKS5-F1
#
_entry.id   AF-A0A2T3QKS5-F1
#
_cell.length_a   1.000
_cell.length_b   1.000
_cell.length_c   1.000
_cell.angle_alpha   90.00
_cell.angle_beta   90.00
_cell.angle_gamma   90.00
#
_symmetry.space_group_name_H-M   'P 1'
#
loop_
_entity.id
_entity.type
_entity.pdbx_description
1 polymer ?
#
loop_
_entity_poly.entity_id
_entity_poly.type
_entity_poly.pdbx_seq_one_letter_code
_entity_poly.pdbx_strand_id
1 'polypeptide(L)' 'MKKMKSSYRLQIIKEVAQRHQLLESGDPMATHISHLLNQSKPEKAPPMFNGNHYDEHAGGWVSNMWDLNK' A
#
# COMPACT_ATOMS: atom_id res chain seq x y z
N MET A 1 -12.08 -4.66 34.87
CA MET A 1 -11.50 -4.65 33.51
C MET A 1 -11.79 -6.00 32.85
N LYS A 2 -12.50 -6.05 31.71
CA LYS A 2 -12.75 -7.32 30.99
C LYS A 2 -11.40 -7.98 30.66
N LYS A 3 -11.20 -9.23 31.09
CA LYS A 3 -9.98 -9.99 30.73
C LYS A 3 -9.96 -10.17 29.21
N MET A 4 -9.02 -9.50 28.53
CA MET A 4 -8.76 -9.73 27.10
C MET A 4 -8.49 -11.22 26.87
N LYS A 5 -9.07 -11.78 25.80
CA LYS A 5 -8.85 -13.17 25.38
C LYS A 5 -7.35 -13.43 25.19
N SER A 6 -6.88 -14.60 25.62
CA SER A 6 -5.46 -14.98 25.56
C SER A 6 -4.88 -14.86 24.14
N SER A 7 -5.62 -15.32 23.13
CA SER A 7 -5.24 -15.20 21.71
C SER A 7 -5.00 -13.76 21.27
N TYR A 8 -5.87 -12.83 21.69
CA TYR A 8 -5.75 -11.42 21.34
C TYR A 8 -4.49 -10.79 21.97
N ARG A 9 -4.15 -11.17 23.21
CA ARG A 9 -2.91 -10.71 23.86
C ARG A 9 -1.67 -11.19 23.10
N LEU A 10 -1.65 -12.47 22.71
CA LEU A 10 -0.53 -13.04 21.94
C LEU A 10 -0.39 -12.38 20.56
N GLN A 11 -1.52 -12.04 19.92
CA GLN A 11 -1.50 -11.33 18.65
C GLN A 11 -0.88 -9.92 18.79
N ILE A 12 -1.26 -9.16 19.82
CA ILE A 12 -0.65 -7.86 20.12
C ILE A 12 0.85 -8.01 20.38
N ILE A 13 1.25 -8.98 21.22
CA ILE A 13 2.66 -9.22 21.54
C ILE A 13 3.44 -9.54 20.26
N LYS A 14 2.91 -10.41 19.39
CA LYS A 14 3.53 -10.76 18.11
C LYS A 14 3.70 -9.53 17.23
N GLU A 15 2.66 -8.71 17.11
CA GLU A 15 2.69 -7.50 16.28
C GLU A 15 3.74 -6.50 16.78
N VAL A 16 3.81 -6.28 18.09
CA VAL A 16 4.82 -5.39 18.70
C VAL A 16 6.23 -5.95 18.50
N ALA A 17 6.45 -7.25 18.75
CA ALA A 17 7.75 -7.88 18.56
C ALA A 17 8.23 -7.79 17.11
N GLN A 18 7.34 -8.02 16.13
CA GLN A 18 7.67 -7.90 14.71
C GLN A 18 8.04 -6.46 14.32
N ARG A 19 7.32 -5.45 14.85
CA ARG A 19 7.67 -4.04 14.63
C ARG A 19 9.03 -3.69 15.23
N HIS A 20 9.32 -4.15 16.44
CA HIS A 20 10.62 -3.95 17.09
C HIS A 20 11.77 -4.58 16.30
N GLN A 21 11.62 -5.84 15.86
CA GLN A 21 12.64 -6.52 15.07
C GLN A 21 12.97 -5.80 13.75
N LEU A 22 11.96 -5.22 13.08
CA LEU A 22 12.18 -4.44 11.86
C LEU A 22 12.98 -3.17 12.13
N LEU A 23 12.67 -2.46 13.23
CA LEU A 23 13.38 -1.24 13.64
C LEU A 23 14.78 -1.51 14.19
N GLU A 24 14.98 -2.63 14.89
CA GLU A 24 16.26 -3.03 15.50
C GLU A 24 17.20 -3.77 14.55
N SER A 25 16.75 -4.10 13.33
CA SER A 25 17.57 -4.79 12.32
C SER A 25 18.88 -4.06 12.01
N GLY A 26 19.00 -2.77 12.37
CA GLY A 26 20.22 -1.97 12.27
C GLY A 26 20.61 -1.64 10.84
N ASP A 27 19.90 -2.21 9.86
CA ASP A 27 20.07 -1.91 8.44
C ASP A 27 19.26 -0.66 8.07
N PRO A 28 19.93 0.43 7.66
CA PRO A 28 19.24 1.64 7.19
C PRO A 28 18.36 1.36 5.96
N MET A 29 18.70 0.37 5.13
CA MET A 29 17.92 0.03 3.93
C MET A 29 16.62 -0.71 4.29
N ALA A 30 16.67 -1.71 5.17
CA ALA A 30 15.48 -2.39 5.68
C ALA A 30 14.48 -1.41 6.33
N THR A 31 14.99 -0.45 7.12
CA THR A 31 14.16 0.59 7.73
C THR A 31 13.49 1.48 6.67
N HIS A 32 14.23 1.88 5.64
CA HIS A 32 13.71 2.69 4.54
C HIS A 32 12.62 1.95 3.75
N ILE A 33 12.84 0.67 3.41
CA ILE A 33 11.85 -0.16 2.72
C ILE A 33 10.58 -0.32 3.56
N SER A 34 10.72 -0.59 4.87
CA SER A 34 9.57 -0.69 5.79
C SER A 34 8.76 0.61 5.82
N HIS A 35 9.45 1.76 5.82
CA HIS A 35 8.81 3.06 5.78
C HIS A 35 8.01 3.26 4.48
N LEU A 36 8.60 2.94 3.32
CA LEU A 36 7.92 3.03 2.02
C LEU A 36 6.65 2.17 1.97
N LEU A 37 6.73 0.92 2.43
CA LEU A 37 5.59 -0.01 2.43
C LEU A 37 4.45 0.44 3.35
N ASN A 38 4.78 1.05 4.49
CA ASN A 38 3.77 1.53 5.44
C ASN A 38 3.17 2.89 5.05
N GLN A 39 3.93 3.73 4.34
CA GLN A 39 3.45 5.01 3.83
C GLN A 39 2.54 4.84 2.60
N SER A 40 2.80 3.84 1.76
CA SER A 40 1.95 3.55 0.60
C SER A 40 0.69 2.80 1.01
N LYS A 41 -0.32 3.52 1.53
CA LYS A 41 -1.67 3.17 1.11
C LYS A 41 -1.79 3.70 -0.31
N PRO A 42 -1.85 2.87 -1.35
CA PRO A 42 -2.33 3.38 -2.62
C PRO A 42 -3.77 3.82 -2.34
N GLU A 43 -3.99 5.13 -2.21
CA GLU A 43 -5.22 5.69 -2.76
C GLU A 43 -5.35 5.05 -4.12
N LYS A 44 -6.50 4.43 -4.40
CA LYS A 44 -6.81 3.85 -5.70
C LYS A 44 -6.76 5.00 -6.69
N ALA A 45 -5.56 5.38 -7.11
CA ALA A 45 -5.36 6.28 -8.20
C ALA A 45 -6.12 5.63 -9.35
N PRO A 46 -7.00 6.38 -10.03
CA PRO A 46 -7.57 5.86 -11.26
C PRO A 46 -6.40 5.39 -12.13
N PRO A 47 -6.55 4.29 -12.90
CA PRO A 47 -5.51 3.76 -13.77
C PRO A 47 -5.27 4.75 -14.91
N MET A 48 -4.71 5.90 -14.57
CA MET A 48 -4.37 6.99 -15.44
C MET A 48 -2.86 7.02 -15.47
N PHE A 49 -2.31 6.48 -16.55
CA PHE A 49 -0.88 6.51 -16.79
C PHE A 49 -0.62 7.60 -17.81
N ASN A 50 -0.02 8.71 -17.38
CA ASN A 50 0.48 9.77 -18.27
C ASN A 50 -0.56 10.28 -19.29
N GLY A 51 -1.78 10.60 -18.85
CA GLY A 51 -2.84 11.09 -19.74
C GLY A 51 -3.49 10.02 -20.61
N ASN A 52 -3.29 8.73 -20.30
CA ASN A 52 -4.01 7.61 -20.91
C ASN A 52 -4.89 6.91 -19.87
N HIS A 53 -6.02 6.36 -20.31
CA HIS A 53 -6.90 5.55 -19.48
C HIS A 53 -7.21 4.22 -20.18
N TYR A 54 -7.54 3.19 -19.41
CA TYR A 54 -8.05 1.94 -19.99
C TYR A 54 -9.52 2.11 -20.34
N ASP A 55 -9.84 1.97 -21.63
CA ASP A 55 -11.21 1.95 -22.15
C ASP A 55 -11.58 0.51 -22.54
N GLU A 56 -12.55 -0.05 -21.82
CA GLU A 56 -13.07 -1.39 -22.05
C GLU A 56 -13.79 -1.50 -23.39
N HIS A 57 -14.40 -0.42 -23.89
CA HIS A 57 -15.06 -0.39 -25.20
C HIS A 57 -14.04 -0.41 -26.35
N ALA A 58 -12.91 0.26 -26.18
CA ALA A 58 -11.79 0.22 -27.12
C ALA A 58 -10.94 -1.07 -26.98
N GLY A 59 -11.12 -1.81 -25.89
CA GLY A 59 -10.35 -3.02 -25.58
C GLY A 59 -8.89 -2.75 -25.22
N GLY A 60 -8.57 -1.57 -24.70
CA GLY A 60 -7.17 -1.19 -24.47
C GLY A 60 -6.97 0.18 -23.81
N TRP A 61 -5.72 0.61 -23.75
CA TRP A 61 -5.35 1.94 -23.26
C TRP A 61 -5.52 2.98 -24.37
N VAL A 62 -6.29 4.03 -24.09
CA VAL A 62 -6.54 5.14 -25.00
C VAL A 62 -6.01 6.45 -24.42
N SER A 63 -5.62 7.37 -25.29
CA SER A 63 -5.15 8.70 -24.87
C SER A 63 -6.33 9.63 -24.61
N ASN A 64 -6.28 10.39 -23.51
CA ASN A 64 -7.27 11.42 -23.21
C ASN A 64 -7.31 12.53 -24.27
N MET A 65 -6.29 12.64 -25.12
CA MET A 65 -6.28 13.60 -26.24
C MET A 65 -7.17 13.18 -27.41
N TRP A 66 -7.58 11.91 -27.48
CA TRP A 66 -8.49 11.45 -28.52
C TRP A 66 -9.92 11.97 -28.32
N ASP A 67 -10.31 12.25 -27.07
CA ASP A 67 -11.62 12.81 -26.74
C ASP A 67 -11.76 14.32 -27.02
N LEU A 68 -10.68 15.04 -27.33
CA LEU A 68 -10.71 16.49 -27.55
C LEU A 68 -11.31 16.94 -28.89
N ASN A 69 -11.69 16.01 -29.78
CA ASN A 69 -12.18 16.33 -31.13
C ASN A 69 -13.71 16.15 -31.30
N LYS A 70 -14.52 16.47 -30.27
CA LYS A 70 -15.98 16.54 -30.39
C LYS A 70 -16.48 17.97 -30.55
#